data_AF-A0A1V5J9B2-F1
#
_entry.id   AF-A0A1V5J9B2-F1
#
_cell.length_a   1.000
_cell.length_b   1.000
_cell.length_c   1.000
_cell.angle_alpha   90.00
_cell.angle_beta   90.00
_cell.angle_gamma   90.00
#
_symmetry.space_group_name_H-M   'P 1'
#
loop_
_entity.id
_entity.type
_entity.pdbx_description
1 polymer ?
#
loop_
_entity_poly.entity_id
_entity_poly.type
_entity_poly.pdbx_seq_one_letter_code
_entity_poly.pdbx_strand_id
1 'polypeptide(L)'
;MSVQSPSTDVIAVDTRNRPCRDSAGRLVFRPGGHGALLENMNKLDADLIFVKNIDNIVPASHLEKILPYKKLLGGLALHIREEIFAFLRKMEKGELSRNEIDAIADYCRNKINIVFESDFRGLSARQKRERIFSYLNRPLRVCAMVRNAGEPGGAPFWIQEKNKMQSLQIVESAHVNKTLPSQLSLWSQASYFNPVDMVCCTKNYRGEKFDLKNYVNEDAYLITIKTEKGRQIKAQEMPGLWNGSMARWNTIFVEFPLKVFNPVKTVDDLLRSQHQASKKYCRLK
;
A
#
# COMPACT_ATOMS: atom_id res chain seq x y z
N MET A 1 -3.94 -11.30 -13.81
CA MET A 1 -2.81 -10.35 -13.82
C MET A 1 -3.38 -8.98 -14.14
N SER A 2 -2.99 -7.94 -13.41
CA SER A 2 -3.43 -6.56 -13.71
C SER A 2 -2.29 -5.83 -14.40
N VAL A 3 -2.60 -5.02 -15.40
CA VAL A 3 -1.64 -4.19 -16.15
C VAL A 3 -2.03 -2.73 -16.04
N GLN A 4 -1.04 -1.83 -16.11
CA GLN A 4 -1.32 -0.39 -16.11
C GLN A 4 -2.09 -0.02 -17.38
N SER A 5 -3.11 0.82 -17.24
CA SER A 5 -3.86 1.32 -18.40
C SER A 5 -2.97 2.25 -19.22
N PRO A 6 -2.86 2.10 -20.55
CA PRO A 6 -2.13 3.04 -21.40
C PRO A 6 -2.65 4.49 -21.29
N SER A 7 -3.91 4.68 -20.87
CA SER A 7 -4.47 6.00 -20.59
C SER A 7 -3.81 6.73 -19.42
N THR A 8 -3.00 6.04 -18.63
CA THR A 8 -2.24 6.59 -17.50
C THR A 8 -0.78 6.90 -17.85
N ASP A 9 -0.40 6.70 -19.11
CA ASP A 9 0.94 7.00 -19.56
C ASP A 9 1.22 8.51 -19.49
N VAL A 10 2.41 8.84 -19.01
CA VAL A 10 2.86 10.22 -18.78
C VAL A 10 3.92 10.61 -19.80
N ILE A 11 3.92 11.89 -20.19
CA ILE A 11 4.90 12.43 -21.13
C ILE A 11 6.30 12.42 -20.50
N ALA A 12 7.29 11.92 -21.24
CA ALA A 12 8.69 12.03 -20.85
C ALA A 12 9.26 13.39 -21.28
N VAL A 13 10.08 14.00 -20.42
CA VAL A 13 10.73 15.28 -20.68
C VAL A 13 12.25 15.19 -20.52
N ASP A 14 13.00 16.06 -21.20
CA ASP A 14 14.44 16.18 -21.03
C ASP A 14 14.80 16.89 -19.71
N THR A 15 16.10 17.03 -19.43
CA THR A 15 16.58 17.72 -18.21
C THR A 15 16.09 19.17 -18.10
N ARG A 16 15.76 19.82 -19.23
CA ARG A 16 15.20 21.17 -19.35
C ARG A 16 13.67 21.20 -19.39
N ASN A 17 12.99 20.10 -19.04
CA ASN A 17 11.53 19.95 -19.04
C ASN A 17 10.87 20.09 -20.42
N ARG A 18 11.60 19.84 -21.51
CA ARG A 18 11.00 19.85 -22.87
C ARG A 18 10.54 18.43 -23.24
N PRO A 19 9.38 18.27 -23.89
CA PRO A 19 8.90 16.95 -24.31
C PRO A 19 9.93 16.18 -25.14
N CYS A 20 10.20 14.94 -24.73
CA CYS A 20 11.03 14.03 -25.49
C CYS A 20 10.27 13.56 -26.75
N ARG A 21 11.00 13.43 -27.86
CA ARG A 21 10.49 12.89 -29.11
C ARG A 21 11.36 11.72 -29.59
N ASP A 22 10.71 10.73 -30.20
CA ASP A 22 11.39 9.61 -30.84
C ASP A 22 11.99 10.03 -32.20
N SER A 23 12.65 9.09 -32.90
CA SER A 23 13.25 9.35 -34.22
C SER A 23 12.24 9.71 -35.31
N ALA A 24 10.95 9.41 -35.11
CA ALA A 24 9.86 9.78 -36.00
C ALA A 24 9.20 11.11 -35.58
N GLY A 25 9.73 11.81 -34.57
CA GLY A 25 9.19 13.06 -34.06
C GLY A 25 7.96 12.91 -33.16
N ARG A 26 7.55 11.69 -32.79
CA ARG A 26 6.39 11.44 -31.92
C ARG A 26 6.77 11.64 -30.46
N LEU A 27 5.82 12.05 -29.64
CA LEU A 27 6.02 12.21 -28.19
C LEU A 27 6.35 10.85 -27.55
N VAL A 28 7.32 10.86 -26.64
CA VAL A 28 7.68 9.68 -25.84
C VAL A 28 6.85 9.67 -24.57
N PHE A 29 6.18 8.54 -24.33
CA PHE A 29 5.39 8.31 -23.14
C PHE A 29 6.01 7.20 -22.27
N ARG A 30 5.73 7.25 -20.98
CA ARG A 30 6.21 6.29 -19.98
C ARG A 30 5.02 5.81 -19.13
N PRO A 31 5.02 4.57 -18.65
CA PRO A 31 4.00 4.10 -17.73
C PRO A 31 3.93 5.01 -16.49
N GLY A 32 2.71 5.34 -16.05
CA GLY A 32 2.46 6.26 -14.93
C GLY A 32 2.84 5.73 -13.54
N GLY A 33 3.38 4.51 -13.45
CA GLY A 33 3.83 3.90 -12.19
C GLY A 33 2.74 3.10 -11.48
N HIS A 34 3.09 2.45 -10.37
CA HIS A 34 2.18 1.50 -9.69
C HIS A 34 0.88 2.13 -9.19
N GLY A 35 0.86 3.46 -8.95
CA GLY A 35 -0.35 4.20 -8.63
C GLY A 35 -1.48 4.04 -9.64
N ALA A 36 -1.14 3.76 -10.91
CA ALA A 36 -2.11 3.46 -11.97
C ALA A 36 -3.01 2.27 -11.67
N LEU A 37 -2.58 1.36 -10.78
CA LEU A 37 -3.38 0.20 -10.39
C LEU A 37 -4.65 0.58 -9.62
N LEU A 38 -4.68 1.76 -8.99
CA LEU A 38 -5.84 2.21 -8.23
C LEU A 38 -7.10 2.26 -9.09
N GLU A 39 -6.99 2.68 -10.36
CA GLU A 39 -8.13 2.74 -11.27
C GLU A 39 -8.70 1.34 -11.54
N ASN A 40 -7.83 0.35 -11.74
CA ASN A 40 -8.25 -1.03 -11.94
C ASN A 40 -8.93 -1.57 -10.67
N MET A 41 -8.38 -1.29 -9.49
CA MET A 41 -9.02 -1.65 -8.22
C MET A 41 -10.38 -0.96 -8.06
N ASN A 42 -10.50 0.30 -8.48
CA ASN A 42 -11.75 1.05 -8.45
C ASN A 42 -12.80 0.53 -9.44
N LYS A 43 -12.45 -0.39 -10.34
CA LYS A 43 -13.41 -1.10 -11.23
C LYS A 43 -13.82 -2.48 -10.72
N LEU A 44 -13.07 -3.09 -9.79
CA LEU A 44 -13.38 -4.41 -9.25
C LEU A 44 -14.60 -4.39 -8.31
N ASP A 45 -15.57 -5.27 -8.53
CA ASP A 45 -16.58 -5.57 -7.53
C ASP A 45 -16.14 -6.80 -6.71
N ALA A 46 -15.50 -6.53 -5.58
CA ALA A 46 -14.99 -7.56 -4.68
C ALA A 46 -15.02 -7.07 -3.23
N ASP A 47 -15.21 -8.00 -2.29
CA ASP A 47 -15.17 -7.70 -0.86
C ASP A 47 -13.74 -7.69 -0.31
N LEU A 48 -12.88 -8.55 -0.87
CA LEU A 48 -11.46 -8.67 -0.55
C LEU A 48 -10.65 -8.69 -1.85
N ILE A 49 -9.59 -7.88 -1.90
CA ILE A 49 -8.67 -7.82 -3.03
C ILE A 49 -7.27 -8.16 -2.51
N PHE A 50 -6.69 -9.25 -3.00
CA PHE A 50 -5.30 -9.61 -2.71
C PHE A 50 -4.38 -8.92 -3.72
N VAL A 51 -3.44 -8.13 -3.24
CA VAL A 51 -2.42 -7.48 -4.05
C VAL A 51 -1.08 -8.13 -3.77
N LYS A 52 -0.44 -8.65 -4.82
CA LYS A 52 0.89 -9.24 -4.75
C LYS A 52 1.74 -8.90 -5.98
N ASN A 53 3.03 -8.65 -5.78
CA ASN A 53 3.94 -8.50 -6.90
C ASN A 53 4.14 -9.82 -7.66
N ILE A 54 4.26 -9.72 -8.98
CA ILE A 54 4.43 -10.87 -9.88
C ILE A 54 5.76 -11.58 -9.68
N ASP A 55 6.80 -10.84 -9.29
CA ASP A 55 8.13 -11.39 -9.02
C ASP A 55 8.17 -12.22 -7.73
N ASN A 56 7.18 -12.07 -6.85
CA ASN A 56 7.09 -12.75 -5.56
C ASN A 56 6.22 -14.01 -5.65
N ILE A 57 6.29 -14.76 -6.75
CA ILE A 57 5.51 -16.00 -6.94
C ILE A 57 6.42 -17.21 -6.76
N VAL A 58 5.89 -18.24 -6.10
CA VAL A 58 6.59 -19.51 -5.87
C VAL A 58 5.98 -20.63 -6.70
N PRO A 59 6.74 -21.68 -7.05
CA PRO A 59 6.21 -22.89 -7.64
C PRO A 59 5.11 -23.53 -6.77
N ALA A 60 4.21 -24.30 -7.38
CA ALA A 60 3.10 -24.95 -6.68
C ALA A 60 3.56 -25.78 -5.47
N SER A 61 4.69 -26.47 -5.57
CA SER A 61 5.27 -27.25 -4.46
C SER A 61 5.69 -26.42 -3.24
N HIS A 62 5.89 -25.12 -3.41
CA HIS A 62 6.24 -24.19 -2.34
C HIS A 62 5.04 -23.37 -1.86
N LEU A 63 3.96 -23.34 -2.65
CA LEU A 63 2.74 -22.59 -2.32
C LEU A 63 2.10 -23.09 -1.02
N GLU A 64 2.07 -24.41 -0.78
CA GLU A 64 1.51 -25.01 0.45
C GLU A 64 2.13 -24.43 1.73
N LYS A 65 3.41 -24.06 1.71
CA LYS A 65 4.12 -23.48 2.85
C LYS A 65 3.72 -22.02 3.13
N ILE A 66 3.18 -21.32 2.12
CA ILE A 66 2.82 -19.89 2.18
C ILE A 66 1.31 -19.71 2.35
N LEU A 67 0.49 -20.68 1.92
CA LEU A 67 -0.97 -20.62 2.02
C LEU A 67 -1.52 -20.31 3.43
N PRO A 68 -0.98 -20.85 4.53
CA PRO A 68 -1.43 -20.48 5.88
C PRO A 68 -1.30 -18.98 6.16
N TYR A 69 -0.23 -18.35 5.69
CA TYR A 69 0.02 -16.91 5.86
C TYR A 69 -0.92 -16.07 5.00
N LYS A 70 -1.20 -16.51 3.77
CA LYS A 70 -2.23 -15.90 2.90
C LYS A 70 -3.61 -15.93 3.56
N LYS A 71 -3.99 -17.08 4.13
CA LYS A 71 -5.26 -17.24 4.88
C LYS A 71 -5.28 -16.36 6.13
N LEU A 72 -4.17 -16.29 6.86
CA LEU A 72 -4.05 -15.43 8.05
C LEU A 72 -4.23 -13.95 7.70
N LEU A 73 -3.60 -13.48 6.61
CA LEU A 73 -3.73 -12.09 6.16
C LEU A 73 -5.19 -11.76 5.78
N GLY A 74 -5.85 -12.66 5.03
CA GLY A 74 -7.25 -12.50 4.66
C GLY A 74 -8.22 -12.58 5.85
N GLY A 75 -8.01 -13.55 6.73
CA GLY A 75 -8.82 -13.73 7.94
C GLY A 75 -8.71 -12.54 8.89
N LEU A 76 -7.50 -12.00 9.06
CA LEU A 76 -7.28 -10.80 9.86
C LEU A 76 -7.97 -9.57 9.24
N ALA A 77 -7.87 -9.38 7.92
CA ALA A 77 -8.57 -8.31 7.22
C ALA A 77 -10.10 -8.40 7.38
N LEU A 78 -10.66 -9.61 7.29
CA LEU A 78 -12.08 -9.87 7.54
C LEU A 78 -12.47 -9.53 8.98
N HIS A 79 -11.71 -10.03 9.95
CA HIS A 79 -11.97 -9.82 11.37
C HIS A 79 -12.00 -8.33 11.74
N ILE A 80 -10.96 -7.58 11.37
CA ILE A 80 -10.90 -6.14 11.62
C ILE A 80 -12.04 -5.40 10.90
N ARG A 81 -12.35 -5.78 9.66
CA ARG A 81 -13.46 -5.18 8.91
C ARG A 81 -14.78 -5.38 9.63
N GLU A 82 -15.04 -6.57 10.17
CA GLU A 82 -16.26 -6.88 10.92
C GLU A 82 -16.38 -6.05 12.21
N GLU A 83 -15.28 -5.90 12.96
CA GLU A 83 -15.21 -5.03 14.14
C GLU A 83 -15.52 -3.57 13.78
N ILE A 84 -14.85 -3.04 12.75
CA ILE A 84 -15.09 -1.68 12.25
C ILE A 84 -16.55 -1.49 11.84
N PHE A 85 -17.12 -2.45 11.11
CA PHE A 85 -18.50 -2.37 10.66
C PHE A 85 -19.50 -2.40 11.81
N ALA A 86 -19.23 -3.21 12.85
CA ALA A 86 -20.05 -3.21 14.06
C ALA A 86 -20.03 -1.84 14.75
N PHE A 87 -18.86 -1.20 14.87
CA PHE A 87 -18.75 0.15 15.44
C PHE A 87 -19.51 1.19 14.60
N LEU A 88 -19.34 1.18 13.28
CA LEU A 88 -20.01 2.13 12.38
C LEU A 88 -21.53 1.99 12.45
N ARG A 89 -22.06 0.76 12.50
CA ARG A 89 -23.51 0.52 12.67
C ARG A 89 -24.04 1.02 14.01
N LYS A 90 -23.32 0.79 15.11
CA LYS A 90 -23.72 1.32 16.44
C LYS A 90 -23.70 2.86 16.47
N MET A 91 -22.70 3.47 15.85
CA MET A 91 -22.61 4.94 15.74
C MET A 91 -23.79 5.52 14.95
N GLU A 92 -24.14 4.89 13.84
CA GLU A 92 -25.24 5.33 12.98
C GLU A 92 -26.59 5.30 13.70
N LYS A 93 -26.84 4.26 14.50
CA LYS A 93 -28.08 4.14 15.29
C LYS A 93 -28.14 5.08 16.50
N GLY A 94 -27.03 5.75 16.84
CA GLY A 94 -26.95 6.59 18.03
C GLY A 94 -26.96 5.83 19.35
N GLU A 95 -26.65 4.53 19.33
CA GLU A 95 -26.77 3.62 20.48
C GLU A 95 -25.57 3.67 21.45
N LEU A 96 -24.58 4.52 21.20
CA LEU A 96 -23.32 4.53 21.96
C LEU A 96 -23.34 5.48 23.14
N SER A 97 -23.02 4.94 24.32
CA SER A 97 -22.67 5.71 25.51
C SER A 97 -21.31 6.41 25.35
N ARG A 98 -21.03 7.39 26.22
CA ARG A 98 -19.74 8.09 26.23
C ARG A 98 -18.56 7.14 26.45
N ASN A 99 -18.71 6.17 27.35
CA ASN A 99 -17.68 5.18 27.65
C ASN A 99 -17.38 4.30 26.43
N GLU A 100 -18.40 3.90 25.66
CA GLU A 100 -18.18 3.14 24.43
C GLU A 100 -17.50 3.97 23.35
N ILE A 101 -17.83 5.27 23.21
CA ILE A 101 -17.13 6.17 22.28
C ILE A 101 -15.64 6.25 22.62
N ASP A 102 -15.31 6.42 23.90
CA ASP A 102 -13.91 6.50 24.33
C ASP A 102 -13.19 5.14 24.14
N ALA A 103 -13.86 4.01 24.40
CA ALA A 103 -13.32 2.67 24.12
C ALA A 103 -13.06 2.42 22.63
N ILE A 104 -13.95 2.89 21.75
CA ILE A 104 -13.72 2.80 20.29
C ILE A 104 -12.58 3.72 19.87
N ALA A 105 -12.43 4.89 20.49
CA ALA A 105 -11.27 5.75 20.24
C ALA A 105 -9.95 5.09 20.68
N ASP A 106 -9.94 4.36 21.80
CA ASP A 106 -8.80 3.54 22.21
C ASP A 106 -8.51 2.42 21.19
N TYR A 107 -9.54 1.74 20.69
CA TYR A 107 -9.39 0.74 19.63
C TYR A 107 -8.77 1.36 18.36
N CYS A 108 -9.26 2.52 17.92
CA CYS A 108 -8.73 3.23 16.77
C CYS A 108 -7.24 3.54 16.92
N ARG A 109 -6.81 4.03 18.09
CA ARG A 109 -5.41 4.32 18.39
C ARG A 109 -4.55 3.06 18.43
N ASN A 110 -4.99 2.04 19.15
CA ASN A 110 -4.16 0.90 19.52
C ASN A 110 -4.17 -0.25 18.50
N LYS A 111 -5.24 -0.38 17.70
CA LYS A 111 -5.41 -1.47 16.72
C LYS A 111 -5.33 -0.98 15.28
N ILE A 112 -5.97 0.15 14.99
CA ILE A 112 -6.04 0.69 13.61
C ILE A 112 -4.90 1.70 13.33
N ASN A 113 -4.15 2.11 14.36
CA ASN A 113 -3.09 3.11 14.25
C ASN A 113 -3.62 4.47 13.75
N ILE A 114 -4.80 4.88 14.21
CA ILE A 114 -5.33 6.22 13.95
C ILE A 114 -4.73 7.20 14.95
N VAL A 115 -4.10 8.26 14.43
CA VAL A 115 -3.65 9.41 15.23
C VAL A 115 -4.72 10.49 15.13
N PHE A 116 -5.41 10.73 16.23
CA PHE A 116 -6.34 11.85 16.36
C PHE A 116 -5.60 13.16 16.61
N GLU A 117 -6.18 14.25 16.16
CA GLU A 117 -5.65 15.59 16.38
C GLU A 117 -5.70 15.99 17.87
N SER A 118 -4.88 16.98 18.25
CA SER A 118 -4.70 17.38 19.65
C SER A 118 -6.00 17.87 20.33
N ASP A 119 -6.95 18.39 19.56
CA ASP A 119 -8.25 18.88 20.04
C ASP A 119 -9.24 17.74 20.33
N PHE A 120 -8.99 16.52 19.84
CA PHE A 120 -9.92 15.38 19.94
C PHE A 120 -10.42 15.11 21.37
N ARG A 121 -9.55 15.28 22.38
CA ARG A 121 -9.91 15.05 23.79
C ARG A 121 -10.98 16.01 24.29
N GLY A 122 -10.98 17.26 23.79
CA GLY A 122 -11.91 18.31 24.19
C GLY A 122 -13.25 18.30 23.44
N LEU A 123 -13.39 17.44 22.41
CA LEU A 123 -14.61 17.35 21.62
C LEU A 123 -15.79 16.80 22.44
N SER A 124 -16.99 17.28 22.13
CA SER A 124 -18.24 16.69 22.64
C SER A 124 -18.40 15.24 22.16
N ALA A 125 -19.24 14.45 22.84
CA ALA A 125 -19.50 13.06 22.45
C ALA A 125 -19.99 12.94 20.99
N ARG A 126 -20.82 13.89 20.53
CA ARG A 126 -21.28 13.96 19.14
C ARG A 126 -20.11 14.16 18.17
N GLN A 127 -19.27 15.17 18.43
CA GLN A 127 -18.12 15.50 17.59
C GLN A 127 -17.07 14.36 17.58
N LYS A 128 -16.83 13.71 18.73
CA LYS A 128 -15.97 12.53 18.80
C LYS A 128 -16.50 11.41 17.91
N ARG A 129 -17.81 11.13 17.99
CA ARG A 129 -18.46 10.11 17.16
C ARG A 129 -18.29 10.41 15.68
N GLU A 130 -18.59 11.63 15.24
CA GLU A 130 -18.44 12.08 13.84
C GLU A 130 -16.98 11.93 13.38
N ARG A 131 -16.02 12.31 14.21
CA ARG A 131 -14.59 12.19 13.89
C ARG A 131 -14.15 10.74 13.80
N ILE A 132 -14.49 9.90 14.78
CA ILE A 132 -14.16 8.47 14.75
C ILE A 132 -14.80 7.81 13.51
N PHE A 133 -16.07 8.12 13.22
CA PHE A 133 -16.77 7.61 12.05
C PHE A 133 -16.02 7.97 10.76
N SER A 134 -15.56 9.21 10.62
CA SER A 134 -14.85 9.65 9.40
C SER A 134 -13.48 8.98 9.23
N TYR A 135 -12.82 8.54 10.31
CA TYR A 135 -11.59 7.75 10.25
C TYR A 135 -11.86 6.27 9.97
N LEU A 136 -12.88 5.69 10.59
CA LEU A 136 -13.21 4.27 10.43
C LEU A 136 -13.89 3.96 9.09
N ASN A 137 -14.74 4.86 8.57
CA ASN A 137 -15.46 4.68 7.32
C ASN A 137 -14.58 5.03 6.10
N ARG A 138 -13.49 4.27 5.94
CA ARG A 138 -12.51 4.39 4.86
C ARG A 138 -12.13 3.00 4.35
N PRO A 139 -11.56 2.88 3.13
CA PRO A 139 -10.96 1.64 2.67
C PRO A 139 -9.90 1.12 3.66
N LEU A 140 -9.81 -0.20 3.81
CA LEU A 140 -8.88 -0.89 4.70
C LEU A 140 -7.83 -1.62 3.88
N ARG A 141 -6.58 -1.60 4.34
CA ARG A 141 -5.53 -2.50 3.88
C ARG A 141 -4.80 -3.13 5.07
N VAL A 142 -4.60 -4.43 4.99
CA VAL A 142 -3.75 -5.19 5.91
C VAL A 142 -2.56 -5.69 5.13
N CYS A 143 -1.36 -5.24 5.52
CA CYS A 143 -0.13 -5.46 4.79
C CYS A 143 0.81 -6.36 5.59
N ALA A 144 1.31 -7.42 4.96
CA ALA A 144 2.40 -8.20 5.53
C ALA A 144 3.67 -7.36 5.57
N MET A 145 4.46 -7.51 6.62
CA MET A 145 5.78 -6.92 6.78
C MET A 145 6.77 -8.03 7.09
N VAL A 146 7.93 -8.03 6.44
CA VAL A 146 8.99 -9.00 6.72
C VAL A 146 10.24 -8.25 7.16
N ARG A 147 11.10 -8.91 7.96
CA ARG A 147 12.35 -8.30 8.42
C ARG A 147 13.21 -7.88 7.25
N ASN A 148 13.77 -6.68 7.34
CA ASN A 148 14.67 -6.16 6.33
C ASN A 148 16.01 -6.91 6.38
N ALA A 149 16.32 -7.60 5.29
CA ALA A 149 17.58 -8.34 5.09
C ALA A 149 18.50 -7.63 4.08
N GLY A 150 18.32 -6.32 3.88
CA GLY A 150 19.05 -5.53 2.88
C GLY A 150 18.37 -5.47 1.51
N GLU A 151 17.12 -5.94 1.42
CA GLU A 151 16.36 -5.97 0.17
C GLU A 151 15.78 -4.58 -0.15
N PRO A 152 15.81 -4.15 -1.44
CA PRO A 152 15.20 -2.90 -1.83
C PRO A 152 13.66 -3.01 -1.76
N GLY A 153 13.03 -2.10 -1.03
CA GLY A 153 11.58 -2.08 -0.89
C GLY A 153 11.06 -0.88 -0.12
N GLY A 154 9.73 -0.76 -0.07
CA GLY A 154 9.07 0.21 0.79
C GLY A 154 9.05 -0.25 2.24
N ALA A 155 9.26 0.66 3.18
CA ALA A 155 9.35 0.38 4.61
C ALA A 155 8.21 1.08 5.39
N PRO A 156 7.79 0.53 6.54
CA PRO A 156 6.70 1.09 7.32
C PRO A 156 7.13 2.37 8.04
N PHE A 157 6.44 3.48 7.79
CA PHE A 157 6.69 4.75 8.48
C PHE A 157 5.40 5.54 8.73
N TRP A 158 5.44 6.39 9.75
CA TRP A 158 4.46 7.45 9.93
C TRP A 158 4.81 8.62 9.02
N ILE A 159 3.87 9.02 8.17
CA ILE A 159 3.95 10.28 7.42
C ILE A 159 3.11 11.32 8.11
N GLN A 160 3.66 12.53 8.21
CA GLN A 160 2.90 13.72 8.59
C GLN A 160 2.57 14.52 7.33
N GLU A 161 1.29 14.65 7.06
CA GLU A 161 0.75 15.43 5.94
C GLU A 161 0.85 16.94 6.20
N LYS A 162 0.67 17.75 5.15
CA LYS A 162 0.69 19.23 5.24
C LYS A 162 -0.33 19.77 6.26
N ASN A 163 -1.47 19.10 6.39
CA ASN A 163 -2.52 19.43 7.35
C ASN A 163 -2.26 18.85 8.76
N LYS A 164 -1.04 18.39 9.04
CA LYS A 164 -0.60 17.75 10.30
C LYS A 164 -1.25 16.40 10.61
N MET A 165 -2.11 15.86 9.74
CA MET A 165 -2.60 14.51 9.90
C MET A 165 -1.44 13.52 9.79
N GLN A 166 -1.40 12.56 10.70
CA GLN A 166 -0.44 11.47 10.65
C GLN A 166 -1.11 10.20 10.17
N SER A 167 -0.43 9.47 9.28
CA SER A 167 -0.91 8.19 8.78
C SER A 167 0.23 7.21 8.59
N LEU A 168 -0.08 5.93 8.75
CA LEU A 168 0.86 4.84 8.60
C LEU A 168 0.96 4.45 7.12
N GLN A 169 2.15 4.53 6.53
CA GLN A 169 2.38 4.33 5.11
C GLN A 169 3.55 3.37 4.84
N ILE A 170 3.58 2.85 3.62
CA ILE A 170 4.72 2.10 3.07
C ILE A 170 5.56 3.10 2.27
N VAL A 171 6.64 3.59 2.84
CA VAL A 171 7.46 4.65 2.25
C VAL A 171 8.59 4.05 1.44
N GLU A 172 8.72 4.48 0.19
CA GLU A 172 9.86 4.11 -0.66
C GLU A 172 11.01 5.10 -0.53
N SER A 173 12.24 4.63 -0.79
CA SER A 173 13.44 5.46 -0.71
C SER A 173 13.40 6.73 -1.58
N ALA A 174 12.62 6.70 -2.67
CA ALA A 174 12.42 7.84 -3.57
C ALA A 174 11.61 8.98 -2.92
N HIS A 175 10.81 8.69 -1.90
CA HIS A 175 10.04 9.69 -1.15
C HIS A 175 10.82 10.30 0.03
N VAL A 176 12.00 9.74 0.36
CA VAL A 176 12.81 10.20 1.49
C VAL A 176 13.75 11.30 1.01
N ASN A 177 13.71 12.45 1.68
CA ASN A 177 14.69 13.49 1.43
C ASN A 177 16.03 13.14 2.06
N LYS A 178 16.94 12.60 1.24
CA LYS A 178 18.27 12.16 1.66
C LYS A 178 19.20 13.31 2.06
N THR A 179 18.85 14.56 1.77
CA THR A 179 19.63 15.72 2.22
C THR A 179 19.27 16.16 3.63
N LEU A 180 18.14 15.69 4.18
CA LEU A 180 17.73 15.94 5.55
C LEU A 180 18.27 14.83 6.48
N PRO A 181 19.23 15.14 7.39
CA PRO A 181 19.82 14.12 8.26
C PRO A 181 18.80 13.40 9.15
N SER A 182 17.75 14.09 9.59
CA SER A 182 16.68 13.52 10.40
C SER A 182 15.89 12.45 9.65
N GLN A 183 15.51 12.71 8.40
CA GLN A 183 14.82 11.71 7.57
C GLN A 183 15.73 10.55 7.20
N LEU A 184 17.00 10.82 6.91
CA LEU A 184 17.97 9.78 6.59
C LEU A 184 18.22 8.85 7.80
N SER A 185 18.31 9.41 9.00
CA SER A 185 18.46 8.64 10.25
C SER A 185 17.23 7.78 10.56
N LEU A 186 16.02 8.30 10.34
CA LEU A 186 14.80 7.48 10.48
C LEU A 186 14.76 6.36 9.44
N TRP A 187 15.11 6.67 8.19
CA TRP A 187 15.14 5.68 7.11
C TRP A 187 16.09 4.52 7.41
N SER A 188 17.29 4.79 7.91
CA SER A 188 18.29 3.75 8.22
C SER A 188 17.91 2.84 9.39
N GLN A 189 16.94 3.24 10.21
CA GLN A 189 16.43 2.44 11.34
C GLN A 189 15.30 1.48 10.93
N ALA A 190 14.85 1.48 9.67
CA ALA A 190 13.81 0.57 9.19
C ALA A 190 14.24 -0.90 9.32
N SER A 191 13.65 -1.61 10.28
CA SER A 191 13.90 -3.03 10.54
C SER A 191 12.98 -3.97 9.75
N TYR A 192 11.99 -3.43 9.03
CA TYR A 192 11.03 -4.16 8.22
C TYR A 192 10.86 -3.52 6.85
N PHE A 193 10.41 -4.30 5.88
CA PHE A 193 9.92 -3.81 4.60
C PHE A 193 8.67 -4.58 4.15
N ASN A 194 7.93 -3.99 3.22
CA ASN A 194 6.74 -4.58 2.64
C ASN A 194 7.10 -5.41 1.40
N PRO A 195 6.81 -6.72 1.37
CA PRO A 195 7.03 -7.59 0.21
C PRO A 195 5.99 -7.39 -0.90
N VAL A 196 5.18 -6.33 -0.82
CA VAL A 196 3.94 -6.12 -1.58
C VAL A 196 3.08 -7.37 -1.51
N ASP A 197 2.63 -7.73 -0.30
CA ASP A 197 1.58 -8.73 -0.06
C ASP A 197 0.59 -8.09 0.91
N MET A 198 -0.60 -7.76 0.41
CA MET A 198 -1.63 -7.07 1.19
C MET A 198 -3.03 -7.52 0.78
N VAL A 199 -3.96 -7.39 1.72
CA VAL A 199 -5.40 -7.60 1.50
C VAL A 199 -6.10 -6.27 1.68
N CYS A 200 -6.87 -5.87 0.67
CA CYS A 200 -7.59 -4.62 0.61
C CYS A 200 -9.10 -4.87 0.69
N CYS A 201 -9.80 -4.06 1.49
CA CYS A 201 -11.26 -4.04 1.60
C CYS A 201 -11.75 -2.68 1.11
N THR A 202 -12.57 -2.67 0.06
CA THR A 202 -12.97 -1.44 -0.67
C THR A 202 -14.47 -1.13 -0.56
N LYS A 203 -15.21 -1.89 0.25
CA LYS A 203 -16.62 -1.65 0.54
C LYS A 203 -16.81 -1.17 1.98
N ASN A 204 -17.80 -0.32 2.19
CA ASN A 204 -18.18 0.18 3.50
C ASN A 204 -19.08 -0.81 4.25
N TYR A 205 -19.49 -0.44 5.45
CA TYR A 205 -20.33 -1.27 6.33
C TYR A 205 -21.75 -1.52 5.83
N ARG A 206 -22.17 -0.85 4.76
CA ARG A 206 -23.46 -1.00 4.04
C ARG A 206 -23.31 -1.84 2.77
N GLY A 207 -22.10 -2.31 2.46
CA GLY A 207 -21.80 -3.03 1.22
C GLY A 207 -21.58 -2.12 0.01
N GLU A 208 -21.58 -0.80 0.20
CA GLU A 208 -21.36 0.16 -0.88
C GLU A 208 -19.86 0.32 -1.14
N LYS A 209 -19.50 0.43 -2.41
CA LYS A 209 -18.10 0.62 -2.80
C LYS A 209 -17.64 2.05 -2.52
N PHE A 210 -16.47 2.20 -1.91
CA PHE A 210 -15.79 3.48 -1.84
C PHE A 210 -15.26 3.88 -3.22
N ASP A 211 -15.44 5.14 -3.63
CA ASP A 211 -14.62 5.69 -4.70
C ASP A 211 -13.20 5.92 -4.18
N LEU A 212 -12.28 5.05 -4.60
CA LEU A 212 -10.91 5.02 -4.08
C LEU A 212 -10.14 6.32 -4.38
N LYS A 213 -10.57 7.08 -5.39
CA LYS A 213 -9.97 8.37 -5.76
C LYS A 213 -10.06 9.41 -4.64
N ASN A 214 -11.12 9.34 -3.81
CA ASN A 214 -11.31 10.25 -2.68
C ASN A 214 -10.27 10.06 -1.56
N TYR A 215 -9.49 8.97 -1.62
CA TYR A 215 -8.52 8.59 -0.58
C TYR A 215 -7.06 8.73 -1.03
N VAL A 216 -6.82 9.40 -2.17
CA VAL A 216 -5.50 9.63 -2.78
C VAL A 216 -4.86 10.91 -2.25
N ASN A 217 -3.56 10.86 -1.93
CA ASN A 217 -2.73 12.04 -1.79
C ASN A 217 -2.07 12.37 -3.15
N GLU A 218 -2.61 13.35 -3.86
CA GLU A 218 -2.12 13.76 -5.18
C GLU A 218 -0.75 14.45 -5.13
N ASP A 219 -0.37 15.00 -3.97
CA ASP A 219 0.94 15.64 -3.77
C ASP A 219 2.08 14.62 -3.65
N ALA A 220 1.78 13.33 -3.46
CA ALA A 220 2.77 12.28 -3.26
C ALA A 220 3.31 11.69 -4.58
N TYR A 221 3.32 12.47 -5.65
CA TYR A 221 3.90 12.09 -6.94
C TYR A 221 5.44 11.98 -6.86
N LEU A 222 6.02 11.21 -7.78
CA LEU A 222 7.47 11.06 -7.89
C LEU A 222 7.96 11.59 -9.24
N ILE A 223 9.15 12.19 -9.27
CA ILE A 223 9.86 12.45 -10.52
C ILE A 223 11.01 11.44 -10.63
N THR A 224 10.90 10.54 -11.60
CA THR A 224 11.95 9.56 -11.88
C THR A 224 12.84 10.04 -13.00
N ILE A 225 14.14 9.87 -12.82
CA ILE A 225 15.16 10.20 -13.81
C ILE A 225 15.78 8.90 -14.28
N LYS A 226 15.75 8.64 -15.59
CA LYS A 226 16.33 7.44 -16.20
C LYS A 226 17.24 7.84 -17.35
N THR A 227 18.29 7.06 -17.57
CA THR A 227 19.13 7.19 -18.76
C THR A 227 18.64 6.19 -19.80
N GLU A 228 18.16 6.69 -20.93
CA GLU A 228 17.69 5.89 -22.06
C GLU A 228 18.49 6.28 -23.30
N LYS A 229 19.18 5.31 -23.93
CA LYS A 229 20.02 5.53 -25.11
C LYS A 229 21.02 6.69 -24.96
N GLY A 230 21.64 6.80 -23.77
CA GLY A 230 22.61 7.85 -23.45
C GLY A 230 22.00 9.23 -23.15
N ARG A 231 20.67 9.36 -23.15
CA ARG A 231 19.96 10.61 -22.80
C ARG A 231 19.25 10.47 -21.46
N GLN A 232 19.34 11.49 -20.61
CA GLN A 232 18.53 11.55 -19.40
C GLN A 232 17.11 12.00 -19.75
N ILE A 233 16.15 11.19 -19.33
CA ILE A 233 14.72 11.47 -19.39
C ILE A 233 14.16 11.57 -17.99
N LYS A 234 13.21 12.47 -17.80
CA LYS A 234 12.43 12.63 -16.57
C LYS A 234 10.98 12.28 -16.87
N ALA A 235 10.32 11.60 -15.94
CA ALA A 235 8.89 11.33 -16.00
C ALA A 235 8.28 11.57 -14.62
N GLN A 236 7.08 12.14 -14.58
CA GLN A 236 6.30 12.27 -13.37
C GLN A 236 5.46 11.02 -13.18
N GLU A 237 5.81 10.19 -12.22
CA GLU A 237 4.99 9.04 -11.83
C GLU A 237 3.85 9.50 -10.92
N MET A 238 2.68 8.89 -11.12
CA MET A 238 1.52 9.11 -10.25
C MET A 238 1.85 8.72 -8.80
N PRO A 239 1.08 9.24 -7.82
CA PRO A 239 1.28 8.88 -6.42
C PRO A 239 1.39 7.36 -6.24
N GLY A 240 2.50 6.91 -5.66
CA GLY A 240 2.80 5.48 -5.52
C GLY A 240 1.63 4.72 -4.89
N LEU A 241 1.38 3.48 -5.33
CA LEU A 241 0.16 2.76 -4.97
C LEU A 241 -0.12 2.77 -3.46
N TRP A 242 0.90 2.44 -2.66
CA TRP A 242 0.78 2.28 -1.22
C TRP A 242 1.24 3.50 -0.38
N ASN A 243 1.83 4.54 -0.98
CA ASN A 243 2.25 5.73 -0.22
C ASN A 243 1.46 6.99 -0.59
N GLY A 244 0.78 6.98 -1.73
CA GLY A 244 0.04 8.12 -2.27
C GLY A 244 -1.38 7.76 -2.67
N SER A 245 -1.53 6.78 -3.57
CA SER A 245 -2.86 6.32 -4.03
C SER A 245 -3.72 5.72 -2.91
N MET A 246 -3.08 5.16 -1.88
CA MET A 246 -3.73 4.62 -0.69
C MET A 246 -3.47 5.46 0.58
N ALA A 247 -3.09 6.74 0.44
CA ALA A 247 -2.65 7.56 1.57
C ALA A 247 -3.70 7.68 2.69
N ARG A 248 -4.99 7.78 2.35
CA ARG A 248 -6.05 7.94 3.37
C ARG A 248 -6.77 6.64 3.72
N TRP A 249 -6.12 5.49 3.55
CA TRP A 249 -6.67 4.19 3.90
C TRP A 249 -6.34 3.82 5.35
N ASN A 250 -7.24 3.08 6.01
CA ASN A 250 -6.93 2.43 7.28
C ASN A 250 -5.87 1.37 7.02
N THR A 251 -4.73 1.46 7.71
CA THR A 251 -3.53 0.69 7.39
C THR A 251 -3.07 -0.09 8.61
N ILE A 252 -2.94 -1.41 8.43
CA ILE A 252 -2.46 -2.30 9.49
C ILE A 252 -1.29 -3.11 8.95
N PHE A 253 -0.22 -3.14 9.73
CA PHE A 253 0.99 -3.88 9.43
C PHE A 253 1.10 -5.10 10.32
N VAL A 254 1.50 -6.23 9.73
CA VAL A 254 1.55 -7.51 10.43
C VAL A 254 2.87 -8.19 10.10
N GLU A 255 3.66 -8.52 11.12
CA GLU A 255 4.93 -9.22 10.93
C GLU A 255 4.69 -10.65 10.44
N PHE A 256 5.31 -10.98 9.31
CA PHE A 256 5.31 -12.29 8.67
C PHE A 256 6.76 -12.80 8.59
N PRO A 257 6.98 -14.12 8.57
CA PRO A 257 8.31 -14.68 8.42
C PRO A 257 8.83 -14.46 6.99
N LEU A 258 10.14 -14.24 6.85
CA LEU A 258 10.80 -13.93 5.57
C LEU A 258 10.48 -14.94 4.45
N LYS A 259 10.20 -16.21 4.79
CA LYS A 259 9.84 -17.28 3.83
C LYS A 259 8.62 -16.99 2.95
N VAL A 260 7.77 -16.03 3.30
CA VAL A 260 6.62 -15.61 2.46
C VAL A 260 7.04 -14.67 1.32
N PHE A 261 8.28 -14.19 1.36
CA PHE A 261 8.89 -13.29 0.39
C PHE A 261 9.96 -14.02 -0.41
N ASN A 262 9.67 -14.26 -1.69
CA ASN A 262 10.52 -14.97 -2.63
C ASN A 262 10.53 -14.20 -3.96
N PRO A 263 11.19 -13.02 -4.02
CA PRO A 263 11.23 -12.20 -5.23
C PRO A 263 12.21 -12.77 -6.26
N VAL A 264 11.91 -12.57 -7.54
CA VAL A 264 12.83 -12.77 -8.67
C VAL A 264 13.08 -11.42 -9.35
N LYS A 265 14.23 -10.80 -9.06
CA LYS A 265 14.65 -9.51 -9.62
C LYS A 265 15.66 -9.68 -10.75
N THR A 266 16.52 -10.69 -10.66
CA THR A 266 17.49 -11.07 -11.68
C THR A 266 17.28 -12.51 -12.13
N VAL A 267 17.91 -12.92 -13.24
CA VAL A 267 17.87 -14.33 -13.69
C VAL A 267 18.49 -15.25 -12.65
N ASP A 268 19.53 -14.82 -11.95
CA ASP A 268 20.21 -15.61 -10.91
C ASP A 268 19.31 -15.91 -9.71
N ASP A 269 18.29 -15.08 -9.45
CA ASP A 269 17.33 -15.35 -8.38
C ASP A 269 16.52 -16.65 -8.62
N LEU A 270 16.35 -17.07 -9.89
CA LEU A 270 15.72 -18.34 -10.22
C LEU A 270 16.54 -19.57 -9.77
N LEU A 271 17.84 -19.39 -9.51
CA LEU A 271 18.70 -20.45 -9.01
C LEU A 271 18.50 -20.71 -7.50
N ARG A 272 17.82 -19.81 -6.77
CA ARG A 272 17.51 -20.03 -5.34
C ARG A 272 16.58 -21.24 -5.19
N SER A 273 16.78 -22.01 -4.12
CA SER A 273 16.04 -23.27 -3.89
C SER A 273 14.52 -23.11 -3.86
N GLN A 274 14.02 -21.97 -3.36
CA GLN A 274 12.60 -21.62 -3.40
C GLN A 274 11.98 -21.51 -4.80
N HIS A 275 12.77 -21.27 -5.85
CA HIS A 275 12.30 -21.15 -7.24
C HIS A 275 12.56 -22.42 -8.07
N GLN A 276 13.36 -23.36 -7.55
CA GLN A 276 13.63 -24.61 -8.24
C GLN A 276 12.47 -25.58 -8.07
N ALA A 277 12.03 -26.18 -9.19
CA ALA A 277 11.14 -27.32 -9.14
C ALA A 277 11.84 -28.48 -8.42
N SER A 278 11.17 -29.12 -7.46
CA SER A 278 11.73 -30.34 -6.86
C SER A 278 12.02 -31.35 -7.97
N LYS A 279 13.20 -31.99 -7.96
CA LYS A 279 13.65 -32.98 -8.96
C LYS A 279 12.74 -34.22 -9.12
N LYS A 280 11.55 -34.25 -8.52
CA LYS A 280 10.60 -35.38 -8.61
C LYS A 280 9.93 -35.57 -9.97
N TYR A 281 10.08 -34.65 -10.92
CA TYR A 281 9.43 -34.74 -12.25
C TYR A 281 10.38 -34.84 -13.45
N CYS A 282 11.60 -35.38 -13.27
CA CYS A 282 12.44 -35.84 -14.39
C CYS A 282 12.81 -37.32 -14.19
N ARG A 283 11.80 -38.18 -14.29
CA ARG A 283 11.99 -39.54 -14.81
C ARG A 283 10.90 -39.77 -15.86
N LEU A 284 11.08 -39.15 -17.02
CA LEU A 284 10.49 -39.69 -18.24
C LEU A 284 11.22 -41.01 -18.50
N LYS A 285 10.44 -42.11 -18.53
CA LYS A 285 10.89 -43.39 -19.08
C LYS A 285 11.11 -43.25 -20.58
#